data_AF-A0A7R8NKB0-F1
#
_entry.id   AF-A0A7R8NKB0-F1
#
_cell.length_a   1.000
_cell.length_b   1.000
_cell.length_c   1.000
_cell.angle_alpha   90.00
_cell.angle_beta   90.00
_cell.angle_gamma   90.00
#
_symmetry.space_group_name_H-M   'P 1'
#
loop_
_entity.id
_entity.type
_entity.pdbx_description
1 polymer ?
#
loop_
_entity_poly.entity_id
_entity_poly.type
_entity_poly.pdbx_seq_one_letter_code
_entity_poly.pdbx_strand_id
1 'polypeptide(L)'
;MSLTYDDIAEQQADLVRQLLPYLRAPLPDGQVILGLLPPPPPSEAVRIAVGPGPGEDHESTTVWEIPLRADARTEDLLGGDDVLALVRALHTGTQI
;
A
#
# COMPACT_ATOMS: atom_id res chain seq x y z
N MET A 1 -20.54 6.24 9.33
CA MET A 1 -20.17 7.57 9.83
C MET A 1 -19.12 8.08 8.86
N SER A 2 -19.31 9.22 8.18
CA SER A 2 -18.28 9.65 7.22
C SER A 2 -16.97 9.93 7.95
N LEU A 3 -15.88 9.28 7.55
CA LEU A 3 -14.54 9.54 8.08
C LEU A 3 -14.18 11.01 7.88
N THR A 4 -13.60 11.62 8.90
CA THR A 4 -13.03 12.97 8.79
C THR A 4 -11.65 12.90 8.15
N TYR A 5 -11.13 14.06 7.73
CA TYR A 5 -9.76 14.17 7.25
C TYR A 5 -8.74 13.70 8.30
N ASP A 6 -8.97 14.01 9.57
CA ASP A 6 -8.06 13.62 10.66
C ASP A 6 -8.10 12.10 10.88
N ASP A 7 -9.27 11.48 10.81
CA ASP A 7 -9.40 10.01 10.90
C ASP A 7 -8.66 9.31 9.75
N ILE A 8 -8.77 9.87 8.53
CA ILE A 8 -8.05 9.35 7.34
C ILE A 8 -6.55 9.48 7.53
N ALA A 9 -6.08 10.63 8.00
CA ALA A 9 -4.66 10.88 8.22
C ALA A 9 -4.07 9.98 9.33
N GLU A 10 -4.82 9.75 10.41
CA GLU A 10 -4.43 8.84 11.49
C GLU A 10 -4.33 7.39 10.97
N GLN A 11 -5.36 6.92 10.24
CA GLN A 11 -5.34 5.58 9.66
C GLN A 11 -4.17 5.39 8.68
N GLN A 12 -3.89 6.39 7.84
CA GLN A 12 -2.74 6.37 6.93
C GLN A 12 -1.42 6.29 7.68
N ALA A 13 -1.26 7.08 8.75
CA ALA A 13 -0.06 7.07 9.58
C ALA A 13 0.14 5.70 10.25
N ASP A 14 -0.94 5.09 10.74
CA ASP A 14 -0.89 3.78 11.37
C ASP A 14 -0.57 2.65 10.38
N LEU A 15 -1.18 2.67 9.18
CA LEU A 15 -0.83 1.74 8.10
C LEU A 15 0.62 1.90 7.69
N VAL A 16 1.10 3.14 7.52
CA VAL A 16 2.51 3.38 7.19
C VAL A 16 3.42 2.78 8.26
N ARG A 17 3.12 3.02 9.54
CA ARG A 17 3.86 2.45 10.66
C ARG A 17 3.89 0.92 10.64
N GLN A 18 2.77 0.27 10.33
CA GLN A 18 2.67 -1.18 10.22
C GLN A 18 3.43 -1.75 9.01
N LEU A 19 3.52 -0.98 7.92
CA LEU A 19 4.15 -1.41 6.66
C LEU A 19 5.65 -1.13 6.60
N LEU A 20 6.17 -0.20 7.40
CA LEU A 20 7.60 0.14 7.49
C LEU A 20 8.54 -1.08 7.63
N PRO A 21 8.23 -2.11 8.44
CA PRO A 21 9.07 -3.30 8.57
C PRO A 21 9.20 -4.12 7.27
N TYR A 22 8.30 -3.93 6.31
CA TYR A 22 8.27 -4.65 5.04
C TYR A 22 8.95 -3.88 3.91
N LEU A 23 9.54 -2.71 4.18
CA LEU A 23 10.41 -2.06 3.21
C LEU A 23 11.55 -3.01 2.83
N ARG A 24 11.78 -3.14 1.52
CA ARG A 24 12.73 -4.06 0.90
C ARG A 24 12.41 -5.55 1.08
N ALA A 25 11.24 -5.90 1.63
CA ALA A 25 10.78 -7.28 1.64
C ALA A 25 10.53 -7.74 0.19
N PRO A 26 10.97 -8.97 -0.17
CA PRO A 26 10.73 -9.51 -1.50
C PRO A 26 9.24 -9.84 -1.70
N LEU A 27 8.76 -9.48 -2.89
CA LEU A 27 7.46 -9.85 -3.43
C LEU A 27 7.59 -11.11 -4.31
N PRO A 28 6.47 -11.82 -4.58
CA PRO A 28 6.50 -13.10 -5.29
C PRO A 28 7.13 -13.08 -6.68
N ASP A 29 7.09 -11.95 -7.39
CA ASP A 29 7.70 -11.79 -8.72
C ASP A 29 9.15 -11.27 -8.69
N GLY A 30 9.75 -11.19 -7.50
CA GLY A 30 11.11 -10.71 -7.31
C GLY A 30 11.24 -9.19 -7.12
N GLN A 31 10.14 -8.43 -7.22
CA GLN A 31 10.14 -7.02 -6.84
C GLN A 31 10.24 -6.84 -5.33
N VAL A 32 10.46 -5.61 -4.88
CA VAL A 32 10.49 -5.24 -3.46
C VAL A 32 9.66 -3.99 -3.21
N ILE A 33 9.17 -3.85 -1.97
CA ILE A 33 8.58 -2.58 -1.52
C ILE A 33 9.70 -1.55 -1.36
N LEU A 34 9.67 -0.50 -2.17
CA LEU A 34 10.68 0.56 -2.16
C LEU A 34 10.34 1.69 -1.19
N GLY A 35 9.06 1.97 -1.00
CA GLY A 35 8.62 3.07 -0.16
C GLY A 35 7.12 3.17 -0.01
N LEU A 36 6.72 3.96 0.98
CA LEU A 36 5.35 4.35 1.24
C LEU A 36 5.29 5.85 1.00
N LEU A 37 4.45 6.28 0.07
CA LEU A 37 4.34 7.67 -0.34
C LEU A 37 3.11 8.30 0.31
N PRO A 38 3.18 9.57 0.75
CA PRO A 38 1.99 10.28 1.17
C PRO A 38 1.04 10.42 -0.03
N PRO A 39 -0.25 10.07 0.12
CA PRO A 39 -1.24 10.33 -0.89
C PRO A 39 -1.58 11.83 -0.93
N PRO A 40 -1.90 12.41 -2.10
CA PRO A 40 -2.37 13.78 -2.18
C PRO A 40 -3.75 13.88 -1.54
N PRO A 41 -4.03 14.91 -0.73
CA PRO A 41 -5.37 15.16 -0.22
C PRO A 41 -6.38 15.33 -1.38
N PRO A 42 -7.64 14.88 -1.23
CA PRO A 42 -8.26 14.24 -0.05
C PRO A 42 -8.27 12.70 -0.13
N SER A 43 -7.25 12.07 -0.72
CA SER A 43 -7.31 10.64 -1.05
C SER A 43 -7.42 9.72 0.17
N GLU A 44 -8.44 8.84 0.16
CA GLU A 44 -8.67 7.76 1.13
C GLU A 44 -7.88 6.49 0.71
N ALA A 45 -6.58 6.62 0.49
CA ALA A 45 -5.72 5.49 0.09
C ALA A 45 -4.34 5.57 0.75
N VAL A 46 -3.55 4.51 0.66
CA VAL A 46 -2.09 4.53 0.86
C VAL A 46 -1.38 4.25 -0.45
N ARG A 47 -0.23 4.89 -0.68
CA ARG A 47 0.57 4.67 -1.88
C ARG A 47 1.80 3.83 -1.57
N ILE A 48 1.98 2.76 -2.32
CA ILE A 48 3.09 1.81 -2.14
C ILE A 48 3.89 1.78 -3.43
N ALA A 49 5.16 2.19 -3.34
CA ALA A 49 6.11 2.09 -4.43
C ALA A 49 6.75 0.70 -4.39
N VAL A 50 6.70 -0.01 -5.52
CA VAL A 50 7.34 -1.31 -5.74
C VAL A 50 8.27 -1.20 -6.92
N GLY A 51 9.31 -2.01 -6.94
CA GLY A 51 10.21 -2.04 -8.06
C GLY A 51 11.35 -3.03 -7.85
N PRO A 52 12.36 -2.98 -8.71
CA PRO A 52 13.44 -3.94 -8.67
C PRO A 52 14.35 -3.73 -7.43
N GLY A 53 15.15 -4.74 -7.12
CA GLY A 53 15.99 -4.77 -5.92
C GLY A 53 17.04 -3.65 -5.89
N PRO A 54 17.70 -3.42 -4.74
CA PRO A 54 18.79 -2.45 -4.68
C PRO A 54 19.90 -2.82 -5.67
N GLY A 55 20.26 -1.88 -6.55
CA GLY A 55 21.29 -2.06 -7.59
C GLY A 55 20.75 -2.27 -9.01
N GLU A 56 19.43 -2.33 -9.17
CA GLU A 56 18.75 -2.45 -10.47
C GLU A 56 18.10 -1.13 -10.90
N ASP A 57 17.82 -1.00 -12.20
CA ASP A 57 17.38 0.24 -12.81
C ASP A 57 16.00 0.69 -12.29
N HIS A 58 15.93 1.90 -11.74
CA HIS A 58 14.73 2.41 -11.08
C HIS A 58 13.62 2.84 -12.05
N GLU A 59 13.89 2.84 -13.37
CA GLU A 59 12.90 3.14 -14.41
C GLU A 59 11.69 2.18 -14.39
N SER A 60 11.79 1.01 -13.75
CA SER A 60 10.70 0.04 -13.60
C SER A 60 9.88 0.18 -12.31
N THR A 61 10.00 1.29 -11.60
CA THR A 61 9.23 1.53 -10.35
C THR A 61 7.75 1.73 -10.65
N THR A 62 6.89 0.93 -10.02
CA THR A 62 5.43 1.06 -10.07
C THR A 62 4.91 1.59 -8.75
N VAL A 63 3.91 2.49 -8.79
CA VAL A 63 3.23 2.98 -7.58
C VAL A 63 1.81 2.48 -7.58
N TRP A 64 1.44 1.73 -6.55
CA TRP A 64 0.09 1.24 -6.32
C TRP A 64 -0.64 2.17 -5.35
N GLU A 65 -1.88 2.51 -5.68
CA GLU A 65 -2.81 3.16 -4.75
C GLU A 65 -3.73 2.10 -4.16
N ILE A 66 -3.64 1.87 -2.85
CA ILE A 66 -4.45 0.90 -2.13
C ILE A 66 -5.49 1.67 -1.29
N PRO A 67 -6.80 1.51 -1.54
CA PRO A 67 -7.83 2.22 -0.79
C PRO A 67 -7.79 1.85 0.69
N LEU A 68 -8.17 2.77 1.57
CA LEU A 68 -8.25 2.48 3.01
C LEU A 68 -9.40 1.55 3.37
N ARG A 69 -10.44 1.50 2.53
CA ARG A 69 -11.64 0.68 2.75
C ARG A 69 -11.54 -0.62 1.96
N ALA A 70 -11.97 -1.72 2.57
CA ALA A 70 -12.07 -3.02 1.90
C ALA A 70 -13.15 -3.04 0.81
N ASP A 71 -14.29 -2.39 1.07
CA ASP A 71 -15.39 -2.22 0.14
C ASP A 71 -15.97 -0.80 0.30
N ALA A 72 -16.22 -0.11 -0.82
CA ALA A 72 -16.74 1.25 -0.85
C ALA A 72 -18.13 1.42 -0.20
N ARG A 73 -18.86 0.33 0.03
CA ARG A 73 -20.17 0.27 0.68
C ARG A 73 -20.09 -0.06 2.17
N THR A 74 -18.90 -0.41 2.66
CA THR A 74 -18.66 -0.75 4.05
C THR A 74 -17.79 0.31 4.71
N GLU A 75 -17.82 0.30 6.05
CA GLU A 75 -16.96 1.14 6.87
C GLU A 75 -15.73 0.37 7.34
N ASP A 76 -15.52 -0.84 6.81
CA ASP A 76 -14.41 -1.72 7.18
C ASP A 76 -13.12 -1.20 6.56
N LEU A 77 -12.16 -0.91 7.45
CA LEU A 77 -10.85 -0.39 7.08
C LEU A 77 -9.84 -1.53 6.94
N LEU A 78 -8.97 -1.41 5.95
CA LEU A 78 -7.83 -2.30 5.77
C LEU A 78 -6.82 -2.06 6.90
N GLY A 79 -6.33 -3.17 7.46
CA GLY A 79 -5.13 -3.20 8.29
C GLY A 79 -3.87 -3.42 7.44
N GLY A 80 -2.70 -3.32 8.08
CA GLY A 80 -1.42 -3.51 7.40
C GLY A 80 -1.25 -4.90 6.78
N ASP A 81 -1.78 -5.94 7.42
CA ASP A 81 -1.76 -7.30 6.88
C ASP A 81 -2.64 -7.44 5.63
N ASP A 82 -3.80 -6.79 5.60
CA ASP A 82 -4.69 -6.78 4.42
C ASP A 82 -4.01 -6.07 3.25
N VAL A 83 -3.40 -4.91 3.52
CA VAL A 83 -2.64 -4.16 2.50
C VAL A 83 -1.45 -4.97 1.98
N LEU A 84 -0.72 -5.66 2.87
CA LEU A 84 0.40 -6.50 2.46
C LEU A 84 -0.06 -7.71 1.64
N ALA A 85 -1.19 -8.32 2.00
CA ALA A 85 -1.79 -9.41 1.25
C ALA A 85 -2.21 -8.96 -0.16
N LEU A 86 -2.84 -7.79 -0.29
CA LEU A 86 -3.19 -7.18 -1.58
C LEU A 86 -1.96 -6.92 -2.44
N VAL A 87 -0.92 -6.29 -1.87
CA VAL A 87 0.33 -6.03 -2.60
C VAL A 87 0.95 -7.35 -3.06
N ARG A 88 1.03 -8.38 -2.23
CA ARG A 88 1.55 -9.69 -2.66
C ARG A 88 0.71 -10.32 -3.77
N ALA A 89 -0.62 -10.25 -3.66
CA ALA A 89 -1.53 -10.83 -4.65
C ALA A 89 -1.33 -10.21 -6.04
N LEU A 90 -1.16 -8.88 -6.11
CA LEU A 90 -0.86 -8.16 -7.36
C LEU A 90 0.40 -8.69 -8.08
N HIS A 91 1.35 -9.24 -7.34
CA HIS A 91 2.62 -9.74 -7.84
C HIS A 91 2.68 -11.28 -7.93
N THR A 92 1.56 -11.97 -7.66
CA THR A 92 1.48 -13.44 -7.78
C THR A 92 0.85 -13.88 -9.12
N GLY A 93 0.48 -12.93 -9.99
CA GLY A 93 -0.27 -13.22 -11.23
C GLY A 93 -1.74 -13.58 -10.99
N THR A 94 -2.20 -13.51 -9.75
CA THR A 94 -3.59 -13.72 -9.38
C THR A 94 -4.37 -12.44 -9.69
N GLN A 95 -5.14 -12.45 -10.78
CA GLN A 95 -6.16 -11.43 -11.02
C GLN A 95 -7.36 -11.75 -10.13
N ILE A 96 -7.78 -10.78 -9.33
CA ILE A 96 -9.05 -10.79 -8.57
C ILE A 96 -10.17 -10.26 -9.47
#